data_AF-A0A378RJQ5-F1
#
_entry.id   AF-A0A378RJQ5-F1
#
_cell.length_a   1.000
_cell.length_b   1.000
_cell.length_c   1.000
_cell.angle_alpha   90.00
_cell.angle_beta   90.00
_cell.angle_gamma   90.00
#
_symmetry.space_group_name_H-M   'P 1'
#
loop_
_entity.id
_entity.type
_entity.pdbx_description
1 polymer ?
#
loop_
_entity_poly.entity_id
_entity_poly.type
_entity_poly.pdbx_seq_one_letter_code
_entity_poly.pdbx_strand_id
1 'polypeptide(L)'
;MANKYQLTEESMDYKGHTLWRIQNMITGEMGGWLEGYNNLSQEEGCMVWEEAKVYGNAFIDNEATISGNATISDNATVSGHVSVLGNAEVYGNAILSGFCSIIGSAKVYGHALVQDYAIIDRNAEVYDEARVGNTTIVTDNTQVYGKAKIQGMASIRGQAKVYENAIVRDRAIVFENAQVYGNAKVGGSTFIMGNAQIHGNAIIKGNEIIGGDADIYEYNYTWEDIASITSLKIYANSQNHVKQESIYANGNQQVEIEVILEAIDEDGNSFQLDEQEIYNHMQFVDHENIPFGNRFEYSDEAGEYAISTRQHSSTFTADGTSSRGLFYLATEEEMGEIKLCVSCVIYVVIQGVPTEVEYTTAVLNNNGNVDPDYVVLKVLDKRVFTLQDIRINTIELVKPDSYNSLLMKYYIDFSDNSGAKISQVENTDDNWFHYKQKGNYKAFATTTDSAVEADSGALFTAVFGITNNWTITVTSTNHDMPGLCLWTYRVWHGALWSFYEWNEPLFFKLYDQYGNDVKIEVIALNDAVLQFEVV
;
A
#
# COMPACT_ATOMS: atom_id res chain seq x y z
N MET A 1 -9.04 -45.73 -52.27
CA MET A 1 -7.92 -45.99 -51.33
C MET A 1 -8.22 -47.25 -50.58
N ALA A 2 -7.21 -48.04 -50.22
CA ALA A 2 -7.40 -49.15 -49.28
C ALA A 2 -7.67 -48.56 -47.89
N ASN A 3 -8.57 -49.16 -47.12
CA ASN A 3 -8.81 -48.75 -45.73
C ASN A 3 -7.54 -49.06 -44.91
N LYS A 4 -7.19 -48.16 -43.97
CA LYS A 4 -6.07 -48.31 -43.04
C LYS A 4 -6.34 -49.39 -41.99
N TYR A 5 -7.59 -49.46 -41.53
CA TYR A 5 -8.05 -50.46 -40.57
C TYR A 5 -9.48 -50.93 -40.91
N GLN A 6 -9.88 -52.07 -40.36
CA GLN A 6 -11.26 -52.57 -40.40
C GLN A 6 -11.76 -52.94 -38.99
N LEU A 7 -13.07 -52.81 -38.76
CA LEU A 7 -13.72 -53.40 -37.58
C LEU A 7 -13.90 -54.91 -37.79
N THR A 8 -13.57 -55.72 -36.80
CA THR A 8 -13.70 -57.18 -36.85
C THR A 8 -15.05 -57.65 -36.28
N GLU A 9 -15.30 -58.97 -36.30
CA GLU A 9 -16.45 -59.59 -35.65
C GLU A 9 -16.28 -59.71 -34.12
N GLU A 10 -15.07 -59.50 -33.59
CA GLU A 10 -14.82 -59.51 -32.14
C GLU A 10 -15.35 -58.21 -31.52
N SER A 11 -16.28 -58.34 -30.57
CA SER A 11 -16.94 -57.20 -29.92
C SER A 11 -17.05 -57.38 -28.42
N MET A 12 -17.20 -56.27 -27.69
CA MET A 12 -17.49 -56.26 -26.26
C MET A 12 -18.51 -55.16 -25.91
N ASP A 13 -19.24 -55.37 -24.81
CA ASP A 13 -20.07 -54.34 -24.20
C ASP A 13 -19.26 -53.58 -23.14
N TYR A 14 -19.19 -52.25 -23.27
CA TYR A 14 -18.45 -51.39 -22.35
C TYR A 14 -19.23 -50.11 -22.05
N LYS A 15 -19.59 -49.91 -20.78
CA LYS A 15 -20.34 -48.73 -20.29
C LYS A 15 -21.60 -48.38 -21.11
N GLY A 16 -22.27 -49.39 -21.70
CA GLY A 16 -23.46 -49.19 -22.52
C GLY A 16 -23.22 -48.99 -24.02
N HIS A 17 -21.97 -49.06 -24.47
CA HIS A 17 -21.57 -49.02 -25.87
C HIS A 17 -21.07 -50.40 -26.32
N THR A 18 -21.38 -50.79 -27.55
CA THR A 18 -20.78 -51.97 -28.18
C THR A 18 -19.52 -51.51 -28.91
N LEU A 19 -18.37 -52.08 -28.57
CA LEU A 19 -17.08 -51.77 -29.21
C LEU A 19 -16.59 -52.98 -30.01
N TRP A 20 -15.97 -52.72 -31.15
CA TRP A 20 -15.40 -53.73 -32.04
C TRP A 20 -13.88 -53.63 -32.06
N ARG A 21 -13.21 -54.79 -32.00
CA ARG A 21 -11.75 -54.88 -32.14
C ARG A 21 -11.37 -54.47 -33.56
N ILE A 22 -10.33 -53.66 -33.71
CA ILE A 22 -9.84 -53.24 -35.03
C ILE A 22 -8.68 -54.09 -35.50
N GLN A 23 -8.51 -54.21 -36.81
CA GLN A 23 -7.35 -54.85 -37.42
C GLN A 23 -6.66 -53.87 -38.38
N ASN A 24 -5.34 -53.73 -38.25
CA ASN A 24 -4.52 -52.95 -39.17
C ASN A 24 -4.43 -53.66 -40.53
N MET A 25 -4.79 -52.99 -41.62
CA MET A 25 -4.81 -53.61 -42.96
C MET A 25 -3.45 -53.68 -43.64
N ILE A 26 -2.45 -52.97 -43.11
CA ILE A 26 -1.07 -52.97 -43.61
C ILE A 26 -0.27 -54.08 -42.93
N THR A 27 -0.32 -54.17 -41.59
CA THR A 27 0.46 -55.14 -40.82
C THR A 27 -0.30 -56.44 -40.54
N GLY A 28 -1.63 -56.42 -40.57
CA GLY A 28 -2.49 -57.54 -40.19
C GLY A 28 -2.67 -57.69 -38.68
N GLU A 29 -2.01 -56.87 -37.87
CA GLU A 29 -2.05 -56.92 -36.41
C GLU A 29 -3.39 -56.41 -35.86
N MET A 30 -3.82 -56.99 -34.73
CA MET A 30 -5.00 -56.52 -34.01
C MET A 30 -4.67 -55.25 -33.23
N GLY A 31 -5.46 -54.21 -33.43
CA GLY A 31 -5.41 -52.95 -32.69
C GLY A 31 -6.30 -52.99 -31.45
N GLY A 32 -6.76 -51.82 -30.97
CA GLY A 32 -7.69 -51.69 -29.85
C GLY A 32 -9.17 -51.75 -30.26
N TRP A 33 -10.01 -51.03 -29.54
CA TRP A 33 -11.48 -51.13 -29.62
C TRP A 33 -12.13 -49.80 -30.00
N LEU A 34 -13.04 -49.82 -30.98
CA LEU A 34 -13.81 -48.64 -31.42
C LEU A 34 -15.31 -48.90 -31.39
N GLU A 35 -16.13 -47.88 -31.09
CA GLU A 35 -17.59 -47.95 -31.31
C GLU A 35 -17.97 -47.82 -32.80
N GLY A 36 -17.13 -47.18 -33.62
CA GLY A 36 -17.43 -47.09 -35.03
C GLY A 36 -16.33 -46.44 -35.85
N TYR A 37 -16.51 -46.45 -37.17
CA TYR A 37 -15.60 -45.78 -38.10
C TYR A 37 -15.55 -44.26 -37.92
N ASN A 38 -16.52 -43.67 -37.23
CA ASN A 38 -16.54 -42.25 -36.86
C ASN A 38 -15.58 -41.92 -35.71
N ASN A 39 -15.00 -42.92 -35.02
CA ASN A 39 -14.10 -42.65 -33.88
C ASN A 39 -12.61 -42.56 -34.26
N LEU A 40 -12.21 -43.10 -35.41
CA LEU A 40 -10.81 -43.12 -35.86
C LEU A 40 -10.72 -42.83 -37.36
N SER A 41 -9.94 -41.82 -37.74
CA SER A 41 -9.75 -41.47 -39.15
C SER A 41 -9.12 -42.61 -39.96
N GLN A 42 -9.59 -42.79 -41.20
CA GLN A 42 -8.99 -43.71 -42.18
C GLN A 42 -7.77 -43.08 -42.88
N GLU A 43 -7.52 -41.79 -42.66
CA GLU A 43 -6.40 -41.04 -43.25
C GLU A 43 -5.23 -40.94 -42.27
N GLU A 44 -4.05 -40.60 -42.78
CA GLU A 44 -2.80 -40.41 -42.01
C GLU A 44 -2.43 -41.61 -41.11
N GLY A 45 -1.54 -41.40 -40.13
CA GLY A 45 -0.93 -42.48 -39.32
C GLY A 45 -1.68 -42.89 -38.04
N CYS A 46 -2.80 -42.27 -37.69
CA CYS A 46 -3.42 -42.47 -36.37
C CYS A 46 -3.89 -43.92 -36.16
N MET A 47 -3.71 -44.43 -34.96
CA MET A 47 -4.05 -45.83 -34.65
C MET A 47 -4.32 -46.06 -33.16
N VAL A 48 -5.20 -47.01 -32.90
CA VAL A 48 -5.55 -47.49 -31.55
C VAL A 48 -5.03 -48.92 -31.39
N TRP A 49 -4.29 -49.18 -30.32
CA TRP A 49 -3.58 -50.43 -30.07
C TRP A 49 -3.95 -51.05 -28.72
N GLU A 50 -3.52 -52.30 -28.52
CA GLU A 50 -3.67 -53.04 -27.26
C GLU A 50 -5.13 -53.08 -26.77
N GLU A 51 -5.41 -52.67 -25.53
CA GLU A 51 -6.74 -52.68 -24.92
C GLU A 51 -7.36 -51.28 -24.87
N ALA A 52 -6.82 -50.32 -25.63
CA ALA A 52 -7.33 -48.97 -25.67
C ALA A 52 -8.73 -48.92 -26.30
N LYS A 53 -9.57 -48.01 -25.80
CA LYS A 53 -11.00 -47.92 -26.14
C LYS A 53 -11.34 -46.50 -26.59
N VAL A 54 -11.98 -46.36 -27.75
CA VAL A 54 -12.52 -45.08 -28.23
C VAL A 54 -14.00 -45.23 -28.56
N TYR A 55 -14.85 -44.44 -27.90
CA TYR A 55 -16.31 -44.55 -28.05
C TYR A 55 -17.02 -43.21 -27.82
N GLY A 56 -18.34 -43.19 -27.98
CA GLY A 56 -19.15 -41.97 -28.05
C GLY A 56 -18.88 -41.20 -29.34
N ASN A 57 -18.86 -39.87 -29.23
CA ASN A 57 -18.49 -38.95 -30.31
C ASN A 57 -16.98 -38.65 -30.33
N ALA A 58 -16.16 -39.36 -29.56
CA ALA A 58 -14.73 -39.13 -29.52
C ALA A 58 -14.12 -39.40 -30.89
N PHE A 59 -13.16 -38.56 -31.31
CA PHE A 59 -12.55 -38.63 -32.64
C PHE A 59 -11.03 -38.52 -32.57
N ILE A 60 -10.37 -39.47 -33.24
CA ILE A 60 -8.91 -39.54 -33.35
C ILE A 60 -8.51 -39.38 -34.81
N ASP A 61 -7.59 -38.45 -35.11
CA ASP A 61 -7.06 -38.25 -36.45
C ASP A 61 -5.54 -38.00 -36.49
N ASN A 62 -5.07 -37.68 -37.70
CA ASN A 62 -3.68 -37.39 -38.04
C ASN A 62 -2.69 -38.48 -37.64
N GLU A 63 -1.71 -38.19 -36.77
CA GLU A 63 -0.60 -39.09 -36.39
C GLU A 63 -0.72 -39.57 -34.93
N ALA A 64 -1.93 -39.54 -34.36
CA ALA A 64 -2.17 -39.84 -32.96
C ALA A 64 -2.10 -41.35 -32.65
N THR A 65 -1.46 -41.70 -31.54
CA THR A 65 -1.30 -43.09 -31.09
C THR A 65 -1.95 -43.30 -29.72
N ILE A 66 -2.92 -44.21 -29.66
CA ILE A 66 -3.63 -44.57 -28.42
C ILE A 66 -3.27 -46.03 -28.09
N SER A 67 -2.73 -46.31 -26.90
CA SER A 67 -2.32 -47.68 -26.51
C SER A 67 -2.46 -47.96 -25.01
N GLY A 68 -2.19 -49.19 -24.58
CA GLY A 68 -2.39 -49.64 -23.20
C GLY A 68 -3.85 -49.98 -22.91
N ASN A 69 -4.34 -49.52 -21.77
CA ASN A 69 -5.76 -49.53 -21.39
C ASN A 69 -6.40 -48.13 -21.52
N ALA A 70 -5.80 -47.24 -22.30
CA ALA A 70 -6.26 -45.86 -22.44
C ALA A 70 -7.71 -45.79 -22.92
N THR A 71 -8.46 -44.80 -22.42
CA THR A 71 -9.87 -44.63 -22.76
C THR A 71 -10.13 -43.22 -23.27
N ILE A 72 -10.76 -43.11 -24.44
CA ILE A 72 -11.18 -41.84 -25.02
C ILE A 72 -12.69 -41.89 -25.30
N SER A 73 -13.44 -40.92 -24.78
CA SER A 73 -14.91 -40.96 -24.84
C SER A 73 -15.57 -39.59 -24.91
N ASP A 74 -16.91 -39.59 -24.91
CA ASP A 74 -17.78 -38.40 -25.02
C ASP A 74 -17.53 -37.63 -26.32
N ASN A 75 -17.14 -36.36 -26.29
CA ASN A 75 -16.84 -35.52 -27.45
C ASN A 75 -15.34 -35.19 -27.56
N ALA A 76 -14.47 -35.97 -26.90
CA ALA A 76 -13.04 -35.70 -26.89
C ALA A 76 -12.44 -35.78 -28.30
N THR A 77 -11.54 -34.85 -28.63
CA THR A 77 -10.84 -34.83 -29.92
C THR A 77 -9.34 -34.98 -29.70
N VAL A 78 -8.71 -35.89 -30.42
CA VAL A 78 -7.26 -36.10 -30.38
C VAL A 78 -6.71 -36.03 -31.79
N SER A 79 -5.86 -35.03 -32.02
CA SER A 79 -5.36 -34.70 -33.35
C SER A 79 -3.87 -34.35 -33.33
N GLY A 80 -3.15 -34.57 -34.43
CA GLY A 80 -1.71 -34.35 -34.53
C GLY A 80 -0.88 -35.56 -34.06
N HIS A 81 0.33 -35.34 -33.57
CA HIS A 81 1.26 -36.37 -33.09
C HIS A 81 1.08 -36.68 -31.59
N VAL A 82 -0.17 -36.82 -31.16
CA VAL A 82 -0.49 -37.04 -29.73
C VAL A 82 -0.30 -38.51 -29.34
N SER A 83 0.23 -38.75 -28.14
CA SER A 83 0.30 -40.10 -27.55
C SER A 83 -0.58 -40.19 -26.31
N VAL A 84 -1.53 -41.13 -26.27
CA VAL A 84 -2.34 -41.43 -25.08
C VAL A 84 -2.09 -42.89 -24.67
N LEU A 85 -1.37 -43.09 -23.56
CA LEU A 85 -0.76 -44.37 -23.21
C LEU A 85 -1.08 -44.79 -21.77
N GLY A 86 -0.96 -46.09 -21.47
CA GLY A 86 -1.18 -46.61 -20.12
C GLY A 86 -2.67 -46.73 -19.79
N ASN A 87 -3.10 -46.26 -18.63
CA ASN A 87 -4.49 -46.20 -18.19
C ASN A 87 -5.09 -44.78 -18.32
N ALA A 88 -4.53 -43.93 -19.18
CA ALA A 88 -4.97 -42.54 -19.33
C ALA A 88 -6.44 -42.44 -19.80
N GLU A 89 -7.17 -41.44 -19.30
CA GLU A 89 -8.57 -41.19 -19.67
C GLU A 89 -8.75 -39.78 -20.26
N VAL A 90 -9.36 -39.69 -21.44
CA VAL A 90 -9.65 -38.42 -22.13
C VAL A 90 -11.13 -38.38 -22.48
N TYR A 91 -11.90 -37.47 -21.89
CA TYR A 91 -13.36 -37.47 -22.02
C TYR A 91 -13.98 -36.06 -21.92
N GLY A 92 -15.31 -35.95 -21.89
CA GLY A 92 -15.99 -34.65 -22.03
C GLY A 92 -15.78 -34.02 -23.41
N ASN A 93 -15.44 -32.74 -23.45
CA ASN A 93 -15.11 -31.95 -24.66
C ASN A 93 -13.60 -31.63 -24.73
N ALA A 94 -12.75 -32.47 -24.13
CA ALA A 94 -11.31 -32.24 -24.11
C ALA A 94 -10.71 -32.28 -25.52
N ILE A 95 -9.72 -31.42 -25.77
CA ILE A 95 -9.00 -31.35 -27.04
C ILE A 95 -7.52 -31.57 -26.79
N LEU A 96 -6.96 -32.56 -27.46
CA LEU A 96 -5.53 -32.84 -27.48
C LEU A 96 -4.98 -32.53 -28.89
N SER A 97 -3.91 -31.74 -28.99
CA SER A 97 -3.29 -31.40 -30.27
C SER A 97 -1.75 -31.29 -30.23
N GLY A 98 -1.10 -31.15 -31.39
CA GLY A 98 0.35 -30.95 -31.46
C GLY A 98 1.15 -32.23 -31.28
N PHE A 99 2.01 -32.30 -30.28
CA PHE A 99 2.94 -33.40 -29.94
C PHE A 99 2.79 -33.85 -28.46
N CYS A 100 1.64 -33.58 -27.83
CA CYS A 100 1.49 -33.78 -26.40
C CYS A 100 1.37 -35.28 -26.04
N SER A 101 1.67 -35.62 -24.80
CA SER A 101 1.59 -37.00 -24.30
C SER A 101 0.78 -37.07 -23.01
N ILE A 102 -0.22 -37.94 -22.98
CA ILE A 102 -1.03 -38.26 -21.79
C ILE A 102 -0.70 -39.71 -21.39
N ILE A 103 -0.07 -39.91 -20.25
CA ILE A 103 0.54 -41.19 -19.86
C ILE A 103 0.12 -41.57 -18.42
N GLY A 104 0.24 -42.85 -18.08
CA GLY A 104 -0.02 -43.33 -16.72
C GLY A 104 -1.53 -43.49 -16.48
N SER A 105 -2.03 -42.97 -15.37
CA SER A 105 -3.46 -42.91 -15.03
C SER A 105 -4.00 -41.48 -15.13
N ALA A 106 -3.38 -40.64 -15.96
CA ALA A 106 -3.71 -39.23 -16.09
C ALA A 106 -5.09 -39.03 -16.71
N LYS A 107 -5.77 -37.95 -16.33
CA LYS A 107 -7.12 -37.64 -16.83
C LYS A 107 -7.17 -36.25 -17.44
N VAL A 108 -7.74 -36.15 -18.64
CA VAL A 108 -8.03 -34.87 -19.29
C VAL A 108 -9.50 -34.82 -19.66
N TYR A 109 -10.26 -33.86 -19.11
CA TYR A 109 -11.72 -33.82 -19.29
C TYR A 109 -12.31 -32.42 -19.25
N GLY A 110 -13.64 -32.31 -19.31
CA GLY A 110 -14.31 -31.00 -19.40
C GLY A 110 -14.06 -30.35 -20.76
N HIS A 111 -13.73 -29.06 -20.80
CA HIS A 111 -13.31 -28.30 -21.97
C HIS A 111 -11.79 -28.07 -21.99
N ALA A 112 -11.01 -28.94 -21.35
CA ALA A 112 -9.57 -28.79 -21.25
C ALA A 112 -8.90 -28.87 -22.64
N LEU A 113 -7.88 -28.03 -22.84
CA LEU A 113 -7.05 -28.02 -24.04
C LEU A 113 -5.61 -28.35 -23.65
N VAL A 114 -5.07 -29.46 -24.18
CA VAL A 114 -3.66 -29.82 -24.04
C VAL A 114 -3.02 -29.86 -25.41
N GLN A 115 -1.93 -29.11 -25.61
CA GLN A 115 -1.33 -28.95 -26.94
C GLN A 115 0.20 -28.87 -26.89
N ASP A 116 0.82 -28.69 -28.07
CA ASP A 116 2.27 -28.56 -28.25
C ASP A 116 3.04 -29.78 -27.71
N TYR A 117 4.08 -29.61 -26.91
CA TYR A 117 4.91 -30.69 -26.34
C TYR A 117 4.58 -30.97 -24.87
N ALA A 118 3.34 -30.67 -24.43
CA ALA A 118 2.94 -30.87 -23.04
C ALA A 118 2.91 -32.37 -22.67
N ILE A 119 3.35 -32.69 -21.45
CA ILE A 119 3.29 -34.04 -20.88
C ILE A 119 2.40 -34.02 -19.65
N ILE A 120 1.33 -34.81 -19.67
CA ILE A 120 0.47 -35.09 -18.52
C ILE A 120 0.69 -36.55 -18.11
N ASP A 121 1.19 -36.82 -16.91
CA ASP A 121 1.63 -38.17 -16.51
C ASP A 121 1.15 -38.55 -15.10
N ARG A 122 1.25 -39.84 -14.76
CA ARG A 122 0.88 -40.43 -13.47
C ARG A 122 -0.60 -40.25 -13.16
N ASN A 123 -0.99 -39.62 -12.06
CA ASN A 123 -2.38 -39.43 -11.65
C ASN A 123 -2.82 -37.96 -11.83
N ALA A 124 -2.13 -37.19 -12.66
CA ALA A 124 -2.46 -35.79 -12.90
C ALA A 124 -3.84 -35.63 -13.56
N GLU A 125 -4.59 -34.62 -13.13
CA GLU A 125 -5.90 -34.28 -13.70
C GLU A 125 -5.89 -32.86 -14.29
N VAL A 126 -6.34 -32.72 -15.54
CA VAL A 126 -6.53 -31.44 -16.23
C VAL A 126 -7.98 -31.33 -16.70
N TYR A 127 -8.74 -30.36 -16.20
CA TYR A 127 -10.18 -30.29 -16.46
C TYR A 127 -10.77 -28.88 -16.46
N ASP A 128 -12.10 -28.78 -16.54
CA ASP A 128 -12.85 -27.53 -16.79
C ASP A 128 -12.39 -26.83 -18.08
N GLU A 129 -12.02 -25.55 -18.04
CA GLU A 129 -11.52 -24.78 -19.20
C GLU A 129 -9.99 -24.64 -19.17
N ALA A 130 -9.28 -25.50 -18.43
CA ALA A 130 -7.83 -25.41 -18.28
C ALA A 130 -7.08 -25.57 -19.61
N ARG A 131 -5.98 -24.83 -19.75
CA ARG A 131 -5.13 -24.85 -20.95
C ARG A 131 -3.69 -25.17 -20.59
N VAL A 132 -3.15 -26.24 -21.18
CA VAL A 132 -1.76 -26.68 -20.98
C VAL A 132 -1.07 -26.76 -22.34
N GLY A 133 0.07 -26.10 -22.51
CA GLY A 133 0.75 -26.03 -23.81
C GLY A 133 2.25 -25.82 -23.69
N ASN A 134 2.91 -25.54 -24.81
CA ASN A 134 4.38 -25.46 -24.92
C ASN A 134 5.09 -26.76 -24.45
N THR A 135 6.15 -26.67 -23.66
CA THR A 135 6.98 -27.79 -23.19
C THR A 135 6.76 -28.04 -21.69
N THR A 136 5.51 -28.00 -21.26
CA THR A 136 5.14 -28.12 -19.84
C THR A 136 5.04 -29.57 -19.38
N ILE A 137 5.31 -29.81 -18.09
CA ILE A 137 5.14 -31.12 -17.45
C ILE A 137 4.15 -31.00 -16.29
N VAL A 138 3.07 -31.77 -16.33
CA VAL A 138 2.09 -31.91 -15.24
C VAL A 138 2.06 -33.38 -14.81
N THR A 139 2.47 -33.70 -13.59
CA THR A 139 2.67 -35.09 -13.17
C THR A 139 2.29 -35.33 -11.71
N ASP A 140 2.52 -36.54 -11.21
CA ASP A 140 2.15 -37.04 -9.89
C ASP A 140 0.64 -37.00 -9.62
N ASN A 141 0.16 -36.36 -8.55
CA ASN A 141 -1.26 -36.25 -8.18
C ASN A 141 -1.75 -34.80 -8.28
N THR A 142 -1.27 -34.07 -9.31
CA THR A 142 -1.57 -32.66 -9.50
C THR A 142 -2.95 -32.43 -10.09
N GLN A 143 -3.52 -31.25 -9.83
CA GLN A 143 -4.81 -30.84 -10.41
C GLN A 143 -4.68 -29.46 -11.07
N VAL A 144 -5.06 -29.37 -12.35
CA VAL A 144 -5.14 -28.13 -13.11
C VAL A 144 -6.57 -27.94 -13.60
N TYR A 145 -7.27 -26.90 -13.16
CA TYR A 145 -8.70 -26.74 -13.42
C TYR A 145 -9.16 -25.28 -13.45
N GLY A 146 -10.47 -25.01 -13.54
CA GLY A 146 -10.99 -23.68 -13.84
C GLY A 146 -10.55 -23.19 -15.22
N LYS A 147 -10.07 -21.95 -15.32
CA LYS A 147 -9.52 -21.31 -16.54
C LYS A 147 -7.98 -21.20 -16.50
N ALA A 148 -7.33 -22.02 -15.68
CA ALA A 148 -5.89 -21.96 -15.46
C ALA A 148 -5.11 -22.18 -16.76
N LYS A 149 -3.96 -21.51 -16.88
CA LYS A 149 -3.06 -21.62 -18.03
C LYS A 149 -1.66 -22.03 -17.59
N ILE A 150 -1.19 -23.18 -18.08
CA ILE A 150 0.18 -23.67 -17.87
C ILE A 150 0.92 -23.62 -19.20
N GLN A 151 1.99 -22.82 -19.28
CA GLN A 151 2.69 -22.50 -20.53
C GLN A 151 4.22 -22.45 -20.35
N GLY A 152 4.95 -22.28 -21.45
CA GLY A 152 6.42 -22.23 -21.44
C GLY A 152 7.09 -23.59 -21.19
N MET A 153 7.99 -23.64 -20.21
CA MET A 153 8.69 -24.83 -19.71
C MET A 153 8.30 -25.13 -18.24
N ALA A 154 7.09 -24.73 -17.82
CA ALA A 154 6.64 -24.87 -16.45
C ALA A 154 6.47 -26.35 -16.05
N SER A 155 6.72 -26.66 -14.77
CA SER A 155 6.56 -28.00 -14.21
C SER A 155 5.68 -27.99 -12.96
N ILE A 156 4.55 -28.69 -13.01
CA ILE A 156 3.61 -28.86 -11.91
C ILE A 156 3.66 -30.32 -11.46
N ARG A 157 4.02 -30.59 -10.19
CA ARG A 157 4.23 -31.95 -9.67
C ARG A 157 3.81 -32.10 -8.20
N GLY A 158 3.92 -33.31 -7.62
CA GLY A 158 3.46 -33.59 -6.26
C GLY A 158 1.93 -33.65 -6.12
N GLN A 159 1.38 -32.89 -5.16
CA GLN A 159 -0.05 -32.70 -4.87
C GLN A 159 -0.51 -31.27 -5.23
N ALA A 160 0.27 -30.56 -6.05
CA ALA A 160 0.04 -29.15 -6.33
C ALA A 160 -1.27 -28.91 -7.09
N LYS A 161 -1.87 -27.74 -6.86
CA LYS A 161 -3.11 -27.31 -7.52
C LYS A 161 -2.93 -25.96 -8.22
N VAL A 162 -3.35 -25.88 -9.48
CA VAL A 162 -3.40 -24.61 -10.21
C VAL A 162 -4.80 -24.42 -10.78
N TYR A 163 -5.50 -23.37 -10.37
CA TYR A 163 -6.93 -23.23 -10.68
C TYR A 163 -7.42 -21.80 -10.80
N GLU A 164 -8.73 -21.63 -11.02
CA GLU A 164 -9.36 -20.33 -11.34
C GLU A 164 -8.72 -19.69 -12.58
N ASN A 165 -8.26 -18.43 -12.54
CA ASN A 165 -7.64 -17.75 -13.69
C ASN A 165 -6.11 -17.76 -13.63
N ALA A 166 -5.51 -18.59 -12.76
CA ALA A 166 -4.07 -18.58 -12.53
C ALA A 166 -3.27 -18.91 -13.80
N ILE A 167 -2.12 -18.24 -13.95
CA ILE A 167 -1.19 -18.44 -15.07
C ILE A 167 0.15 -18.88 -14.49
N VAL A 168 0.65 -20.04 -14.91
CA VAL A 168 2.01 -20.50 -14.60
C VAL A 168 2.78 -20.66 -15.90
N ARG A 169 3.86 -19.90 -16.07
CA ARG A 169 4.61 -19.79 -17.33
C ARG A 169 6.12 -19.88 -17.13
N ASP A 170 6.86 -19.70 -18.21
CA ASP A 170 8.33 -19.68 -18.24
C ASP A 170 8.94 -20.98 -17.66
N ARG A 171 9.88 -20.91 -16.71
CA ARG A 171 10.52 -22.09 -16.08
C ARG A 171 10.02 -22.31 -14.65
N ALA A 172 8.83 -21.83 -14.31
CA ALA A 172 8.27 -21.95 -12.98
C ALA A 172 8.00 -23.42 -12.60
N ILE A 173 8.33 -23.78 -11.36
CA ILE A 173 8.11 -25.11 -10.81
C ILE A 173 7.21 -25.00 -9.58
N VAL A 174 6.06 -25.66 -9.62
CA VAL A 174 5.10 -25.76 -8.49
C VAL A 174 5.05 -27.21 -8.03
N PHE A 175 5.39 -27.49 -6.78
CA PHE A 175 5.48 -28.86 -6.28
C PHE A 175 5.04 -29.01 -4.82
N GLU A 176 5.03 -30.25 -4.32
CA GLU A 176 4.46 -30.62 -3.01
C GLU A 176 2.97 -30.26 -2.92
N ASN A 177 2.49 -29.59 -1.88
CA ASN A 177 1.08 -29.25 -1.68
C ASN A 177 0.75 -27.80 -2.10
N ALA A 178 1.67 -27.12 -2.80
CA ALA A 178 1.51 -25.72 -3.16
C ALA A 178 0.28 -25.46 -4.05
N GLN A 179 -0.32 -24.28 -3.88
CA GLN A 179 -1.52 -23.87 -4.60
C GLN A 179 -1.33 -22.51 -5.27
N VAL A 180 -1.73 -22.41 -6.54
CA VAL A 180 -1.75 -21.17 -7.30
C VAL A 180 -3.17 -20.95 -7.84
N TYR A 181 -3.84 -19.88 -7.42
CA TYR A 181 -5.25 -19.62 -7.74
C TYR A 181 -5.57 -18.12 -7.86
N GLY A 182 -6.84 -17.73 -7.93
CA GLY A 182 -7.22 -16.35 -8.24
C GLY A 182 -6.84 -15.95 -9.66
N ASN A 183 -6.34 -14.72 -9.80
CA ASN A 183 -5.74 -14.19 -11.02
C ASN A 183 -4.20 -14.22 -10.97
N ALA A 184 -3.62 -15.05 -10.09
CA ALA A 184 -2.18 -15.04 -9.87
C ALA A 184 -1.38 -15.41 -11.13
N LYS A 185 -0.28 -14.72 -11.37
CA LYS A 185 0.63 -14.93 -12.50
C LYS A 185 2.02 -15.31 -12.00
N VAL A 186 2.41 -16.57 -12.15
CA VAL A 186 3.74 -17.07 -11.78
C VAL A 186 4.56 -17.31 -13.04
N GLY A 187 5.73 -16.69 -13.13
CA GLY A 187 6.67 -16.82 -14.24
C GLY A 187 8.13 -16.88 -13.77
N GLY A 188 9.06 -16.57 -14.67
CA GLY A 188 10.49 -16.65 -14.41
C GLY A 188 11.00 -18.07 -14.13
N SER A 189 12.08 -18.19 -13.34
CA SER A 189 12.64 -19.46 -12.85
C SER A 189 12.24 -19.69 -11.38
N THR A 190 10.98 -19.46 -11.06
CA THR A 190 10.43 -19.51 -9.69
C THR A 190 10.22 -20.94 -9.20
N PHE A 191 10.49 -21.19 -7.91
CA PHE A 191 10.21 -22.46 -7.23
C PHE A 191 9.17 -22.25 -6.13
N ILE A 192 8.01 -22.90 -6.24
CA ILE A 192 6.94 -22.87 -5.24
C ILE A 192 6.77 -24.27 -4.62
N MET A 193 6.89 -24.38 -3.30
CA MET A 193 6.94 -25.65 -2.56
C MET A 193 6.21 -25.59 -1.21
N GLY A 194 6.17 -26.71 -0.47
CA GLY A 194 5.48 -26.81 0.82
C GLY A 194 3.96 -26.76 0.67
N ASN A 195 3.32 -25.98 1.53
CA ASN A 195 1.89 -25.67 1.49
C ASN A 195 1.63 -24.22 1.03
N ALA A 196 2.59 -23.60 0.33
CA ALA A 196 2.49 -22.20 -0.08
C ALA A 196 1.23 -21.93 -0.92
N GLN A 197 0.61 -20.77 -0.70
CA GLN A 197 -0.60 -20.30 -1.36
C GLN A 197 -0.30 -19.00 -2.08
N ILE A 198 -0.44 -19.00 -3.41
CA ILE A 198 -0.25 -17.81 -4.25
C ILE A 198 -1.59 -17.54 -4.91
N HIS A 199 -2.22 -16.41 -4.57
CA HIS A 199 -3.60 -16.13 -4.96
C HIS A 199 -3.88 -14.65 -5.16
N GLY A 200 -5.15 -14.25 -5.22
CA GLY A 200 -5.53 -12.88 -5.51
C GLY A 200 -5.02 -12.41 -6.87
N ASN A 201 -4.35 -11.26 -6.89
CA ASN A 201 -3.69 -10.72 -8.08
C ASN A 201 -2.16 -10.85 -7.98
N ALA A 202 -1.65 -11.78 -7.18
CA ALA A 202 -0.21 -11.99 -7.02
C ALA A 202 0.49 -12.22 -8.36
N ILE A 203 1.58 -11.51 -8.58
CA ILE A 203 2.47 -11.65 -9.74
C ILE A 203 3.82 -12.11 -9.18
N ILE A 204 4.40 -13.18 -9.69
CA ILE A 204 5.72 -13.66 -9.25
C ILE A 204 6.58 -13.81 -10.50
N LYS A 205 7.65 -13.02 -10.58
CA LYS A 205 8.61 -13.01 -11.69
C LYS A 205 10.02 -13.27 -11.14
N GLY A 206 11.01 -13.40 -12.02
CA GLY A 206 12.41 -13.53 -11.60
C GLY A 206 12.82 -14.95 -11.16
N ASN A 207 13.67 -15.05 -10.13
CA ASN A 207 14.26 -16.31 -9.64
C ASN A 207 13.90 -16.57 -8.17
N GLU A 208 12.61 -16.53 -7.86
CA GLU A 208 12.10 -16.63 -6.49
C GLU A 208 12.04 -18.07 -5.96
N ILE A 209 12.20 -18.23 -4.64
CA ILE A 209 11.99 -19.50 -3.92
C ILE A 209 10.97 -19.26 -2.82
N ILE A 210 9.76 -19.78 -3.01
CA ILE A 210 8.62 -19.64 -2.10
C ILE A 210 8.30 -21.02 -1.53
N GLY A 211 8.29 -21.16 -0.20
CA GLY A 211 8.11 -22.46 0.45
C GLY A 211 7.44 -22.37 1.81
N GLY A 212 7.30 -23.53 2.48
CA GLY A 212 6.66 -23.61 3.79
C GLY A 212 5.16 -23.32 3.68
N ASP A 213 4.63 -22.49 4.58
CA ASP A 213 3.23 -22.07 4.62
C ASP A 213 3.06 -20.61 4.12
N ALA A 214 3.90 -20.18 3.17
CA ALA A 214 3.84 -18.82 2.62
C ALA A 214 2.47 -18.51 2.02
N ASP A 215 1.94 -17.32 2.27
CA ASP A 215 0.64 -16.84 1.79
C ASP A 215 0.84 -15.50 1.05
N ILE A 216 0.77 -15.53 -0.29
CA ILE A 216 1.04 -14.38 -1.16
C ILE A 216 -0.24 -14.02 -1.92
N TYR A 217 -0.81 -12.86 -1.61
CA TYR A 217 -2.07 -12.37 -2.18
C TYR A 217 -1.89 -11.35 -3.32
N GLU A 218 -0.80 -10.59 -3.30
CA GLU A 218 -0.54 -9.51 -4.25
C GLU A 218 0.97 -9.36 -4.45
N TYR A 219 1.38 -8.86 -5.63
CA TYR A 219 2.79 -8.51 -5.86
C TYR A 219 3.03 -7.09 -5.36
N ASN A 220 4.03 -6.95 -4.50
CA ASN A 220 4.52 -5.64 -4.12
C ASN A 220 5.40 -5.12 -5.26
N TYR A 221 4.78 -4.42 -6.21
CA TYR A 221 5.53 -3.64 -7.19
C TYR A 221 6.41 -2.62 -6.47
N THR A 222 7.64 -2.48 -6.96
CA THR A 222 8.63 -1.51 -6.50
C THR A 222 8.92 -0.50 -7.61
N TRP A 223 9.59 0.60 -7.27
CA TRP A 223 9.97 1.61 -8.26
C TRP A 223 10.76 1.06 -9.45
N GLU A 224 11.56 0.01 -9.23
CA GLU A 224 12.37 -0.67 -10.26
C GLU A 224 11.53 -1.45 -11.28
N ASP A 225 10.26 -1.76 -10.97
CA ASP A 225 9.36 -2.44 -11.90
C ASP A 225 8.72 -1.49 -12.93
N ILE A 226 8.93 -0.17 -12.81
CA ILE A 226 8.37 0.83 -13.73
C ILE A 226 9.12 0.81 -15.06
N ALA A 227 8.47 0.36 -16.12
CA ALA A 227 8.99 0.47 -17.48
C ALA A 227 8.67 1.83 -18.12
N SER A 228 7.52 2.42 -17.78
CA SER A 228 7.14 3.77 -18.22
C SER A 228 6.06 4.36 -17.32
N ILE A 229 6.09 5.67 -17.14
CA ILE A 229 5.03 6.44 -16.47
C ILE A 229 4.12 7.02 -17.56
N THR A 230 2.83 6.68 -17.52
CA THR A 230 1.84 7.12 -18.52
C THR A 230 1.11 8.40 -18.11
N SER A 231 1.05 8.70 -16.81
CA SER A 231 0.48 9.93 -16.27
C SER A 231 1.11 10.26 -14.91
N LEU A 232 1.41 11.54 -14.68
CA LEU A 232 1.87 12.09 -13.41
C LEU A 232 1.09 13.38 -13.13
N LYS A 233 0.45 13.47 -11.97
CA LYS A 233 -0.40 14.60 -11.58
C LYS A 233 -0.14 15.01 -10.13
N ILE A 234 -0.32 16.30 -9.84
CA ILE A 234 -0.09 16.87 -8.50
C ILE A 234 -1.27 17.70 -8.03
N TYR A 235 -1.73 17.53 -6.81
CA TYR A 235 -2.84 18.29 -6.24
C TYR A 235 -2.50 18.77 -4.84
N ALA A 236 -3.06 19.91 -4.44
CA ALA A 236 -3.20 20.23 -3.03
C ALA A 236 -4.51 19.59 -2.55
N ASN A 237 -4.48 18.96 -1.38
CA ASN A 237 -5.62 18.29 -0.75
C ASN A 237 -6.25 17.16 -1.60
N SER A 238 -6.03 15.93 -1.14
CA SER A 238 -6.48 14.70 -1.80
C SER A 238 -8.01 14.51 -1.87
N GLN A 239 -8.82 15.25 -1.08
CA GLN A 239 -10.28 15.07 -1.12
C GLN A 239 -10.94 15.75 -2.32
N ASN A 240 -10.41 16.92 -2.71
CA ASN A 240 -11.03 17.77 -3.72
C ASN A 240 -10.12 18.07 -4.90
N HIS A 241 -8.88 17.56 -4.88
CA HIS A 241 -7.89 17.73 -5.95
C HIS A 241 -7.73 19.21 -6.34
N VAL A 242 -7.53 20.10 -5.36
CA VAL A 242 -7.43 21.54 -5.63
C VAL A 242 -6.05 21.88 -6.21
N LYS A 243 -5.97 22.98 -6.97
CA LYS A 243 -4.74 23.44 -7.63
C LYS A 243 -4.17 24.72 -7.02
N GLN A 244 -4.69 25.13 -5.87
CA GLN A 244 -4.25 26.33 -5.18
C GLN A 244 -4.44 26.14 -3.67
N GLU A 245 -3.42 26.51 -2.90
CA GLU A 245 -3.47 26.49 -1.43
C GLU A 245 -2.59 27.59 -0.83
N SER A 246 -2.77 27.90 0.46
CA SER A 246 -1.92 28.86 1.18
C SER A 246 -1.27 28.23 2.41
N ILE A 247 -0.03 28.64 2.70
CA ILE A 247 0.75 28.16 3.84
C ILE A 247 1.50 29.34 4.48
N TYR A 248 1.58 29.38 5.80
CA TYR A 248 2.44 30.33 6.52
C TYR A 248 3.88 29.84 6.55
N ALA A 249 4.84 30.73 6.30
CA ALA A 249 6.27 30.47 6.41
C ALA A 249 6.74 30.39 7.87
N ASN A 250 6.14 29.50 8.67
CA ASN A 250 6.39 29.38 10.11
C ASN A 250 7.04 28.05 10.51
N GLY A 251 7.33 27.16 9.54
CA GLY A 251 7.91 25.84 9.75
C GLY A 251 6.97 24.79 10.35
N ASN A 252 5.85 25.21 10.93
CA ASN A 252 4.91 24.34 11.64
C ASN A 252 3.72 23.95 10.76
N GLN A 253 3.12 24.91 10.04
CA GLN A 253 1.99 24.63 9.17
C GLN A 253 2.42 23.73 8.02
N GLN A 254 1.61 22.71 7.73
CA GLN A 254 1.84 21.82 6.60
C GLN A 254 0.68 21.87 5.63
N VAL A 255 0.98 21.83 4.33
CA VAL A 255 0.00 21.62 3.26
C VAL A 255 0.13 20.19 2.75
N GLU A 256 -1.00 19.48 2.70
CA GLU A 256 -1.09 18.15 2.08
C GLU A 256 -1.01 18.28 0.55
N ILE A 257 -0.01 17.66 -0.04
CA ILE A 257 0.20 17.54 -1.48
C ILE A 257 0.04 16.08 -1.88
N GLU A 258 -0.85 15.81 -2.83
CA GLU A 258 -1.09 14.49 -3.39
C GLU A 258 -0.43 14.39 -4.76
N VAL A 259 0.29 13.29 -4.99
CA VAL A 259 0.83 12.91 -6.29
C VAL A 259 0.14 11.64 -6.75
N ILE A 260 -0.41 11.67 -7.97
CA ILE A 260 -1.00 10.49 -8.62
C ILE A 260 -0.11 10.08 -9.78
N LEU A 261 0.35 8.82 -9.76
CA LEU A 261 1.24 8.23 -10.76
C LEU A 261 0.61 6.99 -11.38
N GLU A 262 0.48 6.99 -12.71
CA GLU A 262 0.09 5.82 -13.49
C GLU A 262 1.34 5.24 -14.16
N ALA A 263 1.69 4.00 -13.83
CA ALA A 263 2.86 3.30 -14.36
C ALA A 263 2.48 1.98 -15.03
N ILE A 264 3.32 1.55 -15.97
CA ILE A 264 3.23 0.24 -16.63
C ILE A 264 4.53 -0.54 -16.50
N ASP A 265 4.42 -1.86 -16.39
CA ASP A 265 5.58 -2.77 -16.36
C ASP A 265 6.08 -3.10 -17.77
N GLU A 266 7.19 -3.87 -17.89
CA GLU A 266 7.76 -4.26 -19.19
C GLU A 266 6.78 -5.05 -20.08
N ASP A 267 5.79 -5.71 -19.46
CA ASP A 267 4.74 -6.47 -20.13
C ASP A 267 3.55 -5.57 -20.54
N GLY A 268 3.59 -4.27 -20.22
CA GLY A 268 2.56 -3.28 -20.52
C GLY A 268 1.35 -3.29 -19.57
N ASN A 269 1.47 -3.90 -18.39
CA ASN A 269 0.39 -3.94 -17.39
C ASN A 269 0.49 -2.73 -16.47
N SER A 270 -0.65 -2.07 -16.22
CA SER A 270 -0.75 -1.05 -15.17
C SER A 270 -0.68 -1.67 -13.79
N PHE A 271 -0.07 -0.97 -12.84
CA PHE A 271 0.05 -1.44 -11.45
C PHE A 271 0.10 -0.27 -10.46
N GLN A 272 -0.12 -0.60 -9.19
CA GLN A 272 -0.01 0.34 -8.07
C GLN A 272 1.26 0.07 -7.27
N LEU A 273 1.92 1.15 -6.89
CA LEU A 273 3.05 1.16 -5.97
C LEU A 273 2.55 1.49 -4.56
N ASP A 274 3.29 1.02 -3.56
CA ASP A 274 3.09 1.48 -2.19
C ASP A 274 3.36 2.99 -2.08
N GLU A 275 2.67 3.65 -1.16
CA GLU A 275 2.80 5.10 -0.94
C GLU A 275 4.25 5.51 -0.63
N GLN A 276 5.00 4.65 0.08
CA GLN A 276 6.41 4.88 0.40
C GLN A 276 7.31 4.85 -0.84
N GLU A 277 7.00 4.02 -1.84
CA GLU A 277 7.75 3.98 -3.10
C GLU A 277 7.61 5.31 -3.84
N ILE A 278 6.41 5.92 -3.83
CA ILE A 278 6.20 7.25 -4.39
C ILE A 278 6.95 8.30 -3.57
N TYR A 279 6.84 8.26 -2.25
CA TYR A 279 7.51 9.23 -1.37
C TYR A 279 9.03 9.27 -1.57
N ASN A 280 9.67 8.10 -1.68
CA ASN A 280 11.12 7.99 -1.78
C ASN A 280 11.71 8.45 -3.12
N HIS A 281 10.90 8.53 -4.18
CA HIS A 281 11.38 8.79 -5.55
C HIS A 281 10.84 10.08 -6.18
N MET A 282 10.04 10.85 -5.44
CA MET A 282 9.53 12.13 -5.88
C MET A 282 10.38 13.29 -5.34
N GLN A 283 10.59 14.29 -6.20
CA GLN A 283 11.23 15.56 -5.85
C GLN A 283 10.31 16.72 -6.20
N PHE A 284 10.17 17.67 -5.27
CA PHE A 284 9.48 18.93 -5.54
C PHE A 284 10.39 19.91 -6.29
N VAL A 285 9.86 20.45 -7.39
CA VAL A 285 10.55 21.35 -8.31
C VAL A 285 9.64 22.53 -8.65
N ASP A 286 10.23 23.63 -9.10
CA ASP A 286 9.47 24.79 -9.56
C ASP A 286 8.90 24.59 -10.98
N HIS A 287 8.27 25.64 -11.51
CA HIS A 287 7.71 25.60 -12.86
C HIS A 287 8.73 25.33 -13.97
N GLU A 288 10.00 25.69 -13.75
CA GLU A 288 11.11 25.51 -14.68
C GLU A 288 11.88 24.20 -14.42
N ASN A 289 11.31 23.29 -13.61
CA ASN A 289 11.90 22.01 -13.22
C ASN A 289 13.19 22.18 -12.38
N ILE A 290 13.32 23.27 -11.64
CA ILE A 290 14.45 23.51 -10.73
C ILE A 290 14.07 23.00 -9.33
N PRO A 291 14.86 22.11 -8.71
CA PRO A 291 14.58 21.62 -7.36
C PRO A 291 14.54 22.73 -6.32
N PHE A 292 13.55 22.67 -5.42
CA PHE A 292 13.48 23.58 -4.28
C PHE A 292 14.58 23.35 -3.24
N GLY A 293 15.28 22.22 -3.28
CA GLY A 293 16.32 21.90 -2.30
C GLY A 293 15.75 21.89 -0.88
N ASN A 294 16.40 22.59 0.05
CA ASN A 294 16.01 22.63 1.47
C ASN A 294 15.02 23.76 1.80
N ARG A 295 14.41 24.39 0.79
CA ARG A 295 13.43 25.48 0.99
C ARG A 295 12.08 24.96 1.52
N PHE A 296 11.83 23.67 1.33
CA PHE A 296 10.71 22.94 1.90
C PHE A 296 11.20 21.79 2.76
N GLU A 297 10.52 21.58 3.87
CA GLU A 297 10.54 20.33 4.62
C GLU A 297 9.26 19.56 4.30
N TYR A 298 9.35 18.25 4.13
CA TYR A 298 8.17 17.42 3.89
C TYR A 298 8.30 16.06 4.58
N SER A 299 7.15 15.52 4.97
CA SER A 299 6.99 14.21 5.61
C SER A 299 5.91 13.39 4.90
N ASP A 300 5.95 12.07 5.11
CA ASP A 300 4.93 11.09 4.70
C ASP A 300 3.76 11.01 5.71
N GLU A 301 3.94 11.56 6.91
CA GLU A 301 2.89 11.67 7.93
C GLU A 301 2.49 13.12 8.21
N ALA A 302 1.20 13.32 8.52
CA ALA A 302 0.65 14.62 8.90
C ALA A 302 1.14 15.04 10.28
N GLY A 303 1.74 16.23 10.36
CA GLY A 303 2.05 16.91 11.61
C GLY A 303 0.82 17.57 12.24
N GLU A 304 1.03 18.12 13.44
CA GLU A 304 -0.02 18.72 14.28
C GLU A 304 -0.80 19.84 13.57
N TYR A 305 -0.12 20.61 12.71
CA TYR A 305 -0.67 21.77 12.00
C TYR A 305 -0.90 21.51 10.50
N ALA A 306 -1.05 20.25 10.11
CA ALA A 306 -1.37 19.90 8.74
C ALA A 306 -2.79 20.34 8.35
N ILE A 307 -2.90 21.00 7.20
CA ILE A 307 -4.17 21.28 6.54
C ILE A 307 -4.66 19.98 5.87
N SER A 308 -5.01 18.99 6.69
CA SER A 308 -5.60 17.72 6.24
C SER A 308 -7.04 17.60 6.71
N THR A 309 -7.86 16.91 5.91
CA THR A 309 -9.30 16.78 6.15
C THR A 309 -9.72 15.38 6.60
N ARG A 310 -8.78 14.43 6.81
CA ARG A 310 -8.95 13.14 7.53
C ARG A 310 -7.69 12.29 7.51
N GLN A 311 -7.57 11.35 8.44
CA GLN A 311 -6.66 10.21 8.32
C GLN A 311 -7.10 9.32 7.14
N HIS A 312 -6.27 9.21 6.11
CA HIS A 312 -6.48 8.29 5.00
C HIS A 312 -6.16 6.86 5.44
N SER A 313 -7.03 5.90 5.08
CA SER A 313 -6.88 4.49 5.51
C SER A 313 -6.45 3.53 4.40
N SER A 314 -6.26 3.99 3.15
CA SER A 314 -5.87 3.13 2.03
C SER A 314 -4.83 3.80 1.15
N THR A 315 -3.65 3.21 1.02
CA THR A 315 -2.53 3.68 0.15
C THR A 315 -2.87 3.67 -1.35
N PHE A 316 -3.94 2.98 -1.74
CA PHE A 316 -4.35 2.78 -3.13
C PHE A 316 -5.49 3.70 -3.58
N THR A 317 -5.47 4.12 -4.84
CA THR A 317 -6.60 4.79 -5.50
C THR A 317 -7.74 3.81 -5.76
N ALA A 318 -8.97 4.32 -5.81
CA ALA A 318 -10.17 3.50 -6.00
C ALA A 318 -10.30 2.88 -7.41
N ASP A 319 -9.50 3.34 -8.39
CA ASP A 319 -9.47 2.80 -9.75
C ASP A 319 -8.72 1.46 -9.86
N GLY A 320 -7.91 1.11 -8.85
CA GLY A 320 -7.11 -0.12 -8.81
C GLY A 320 -5.92 -0.13 -9.78
N THR A 321 -5.55 1.01 -10.37
CA THR A 321 -4.47 1.09 -11.37
C THR A 321 -3.49 2.24 -11.16
N SER A 322 -3.86 3.26 -10.40
CA SER A 322 -3.00 4.42 -10.13
C SER A 322 -2.33 4.33 -8.76
N SER A 323 -1.08 4.77 -8.66
CA SER A 323 -0.37 4.89 -7.39
C SER A 323 -0.64 6.27 -6.78
N ARG A 324 -0.71 6.35 -5.45
CA ARG A 324 -0.88 7.62 -4.73
C ARG A 324 0.25 7.83 -3.74
N GLY A 325 0.84 9.03 -3.75
CA GLY A 325 1.76 9.51 -2.72
C GLY A 325 1.22 10.75 -2.03
N LEU A 326 1.23 10.79 -0.69
CA LEU A 326 0.93 12.00 0.08
C LEU A 326 2.19 12.59 0.69
N PHE A 327 2.28 13.92 0.66
CA PHE A 327 3.39 14.69 1.19
C PHE A 327 2.85 15.83 2.03
N TYR A 328 3.38 16.03 3.22
CA TYR A 328 2.99 17.13 4.12
C TYR A 328 4.10 18.17 4.16
N LEU A 329 3.92 19.23 3.39
CA LEU A 329 4.98 20.20 3.06
C LEU A 329 4.89 21.45 3.95
N ALA A 330 6.00 21.82 4.59
CA ALA A 330 6.19 23.00 5.45
C ALA A 330 7.38 23.84 4.98
N THR A 331 7.42 25.12 5.38
CA THR A 331 8.54 26.02 5.10
C THR A 331 8.66 27.12 6.15
N GLU A 332 9.88 27.58 6.40
CA GLU A 332 10.18 28.83 7.12
C GLU A 332 10.54 29.98 6.16
N GLU A 333 10.67 29.71 4.86
CA GLU A 333 11.12 30.71 3.88
C GLU A 333 9.94 31.45 3.26
N GLU A 334 10.02 32.78 3.24
CA GLU A 334 9.06 33.64 2.54
C GLU A 334 9.29 33.58 1.02
N MET A 335 8.30 33.06 0.28
CA MET A 335 8.44 32.83 -1.17
C MET A 335 7.35 33.49 -2.01
N GLY A 336 6.34 34.10 -1.39
CA GLY A 336 5.19 34.65 -2.10
C GLY A 336 4.39 33.57 -2.83
N GLU A 337 4.03 33.80 -4.09
CA GLU A 337 3.30 32.83 -4.89
C GLU A 337 4.27 32.00 -5.74
N ILE A 338 4.22 30.67 -5.57
CA ILE A 338 5.01 29.73 -6.37
C ILE A 338 4.11 28.74 -7.11
N LYS A 339 4.65 28.16 -8.18
CA LYS A 339 4.06 27.02 -8.88
C LYS A 339 4.86 25.77 -8.52
N LEU A 340 4.28 24.95 -7.65
CA LEU A 340 4.85 23.71 -7.17
C LEU A 340 4.56 22.58 -8.17
N CYS A 341 5.62 21.95 -8.66
CA CYS A 341 5.59 20.79 -9.55
C CYS A 341 6.31 19.61 -8.86
N VAL A 342 6.23 18.43 -9.48
CA VAL A 342 7.03 17.26 -9.07
C VAL A 342 7.82 16.71 -10.24
N SER A 343 8.98 16.15 -9.95
CA SER A 343 9.78 15.35 -10.87
C SER A 343 10.18 14.03 -10.21
N CYS A 344 10.42 13.03 -11.04
CA CYS A 344 10.97 11.74 -10.64
C CYS A 344 11.80 11.15 -11.77
N VAL A 345 12.62 10.17 -11.43
CA VAL A 345 13.51 9.50 -12.38
C VAL A 345 13.29 8.00 -12.29
N ILE A 346 13.21 7.34 -13.44
CA ILE A 346 13.23 5.87 -13.53
C ILE A 346 14.45 5.43 -14.36
N TYR A 347 14.91 4.21 -14.10
CA TYR A 347 16.01 3.59 -14.84
C TYR A 347 15.46 2.48 -15.74
N VAL A 348 15.61 2.64 -17.06
CA VAL A 348 15.11 1.67 -18.05
C VAL A 348 16.22 1.21 -18.99
N VAL A 349 16.14 -0.01 -19.50
CA VAL A 349 17.14 -0.55 -20.43
C VAL A 349 16.70 -0.31 -21.87
N ILE A 350 17.32 0.66 -22.54
CA ILE A 350 17.06 0.97 -23.95
C ILE A 350 18.18 0.36 -24.80
N GLN A 351 17.83 -0.62 -25.64
CA GLN A 351 18.80 -1.32 -26.50
C GLN A 351 20.00 -1.93 -25.73
N GLY A 352 19.76 -2.40 -24.51
CA GLY A 352 20.80 -2.98 -23.65
C GLY A 352 21.63 -1.95 -22.85
N VAL A 353 21.28 -0.66 -22.92
CA VAL A 353 21.95 0.41 -22.17
C VAL A 353 21.01 0.92 -21.06
N PRO A 354 21.39 0.82 -19.78
CA PRO A 354 20.67 1.49 -18.69
C PRO A 354 20.62 2.99 -18.96
N THR A 355 19.41 3.52 -19.04
CA THR A 355 19.12 4.91 -19.41
C THR A 355 18.22 5.51 -18.33
N GLU A 356 18.62 6.68 -17.87
CA GLU A 356 17.85 7.49 -16.94
C GLU A 356 16.76 8.26 -17.71
N VAL A 357 15.52 8.17 -17.25
CA VAL A 357 14.39 8.89 -17.85
C VAL A 357 13.70 9.73 -16.78
N GLU A 358 13.75 11.04 -16.95
CA GLU A 358 13.07 12.01 -16.10
C GLU A 358 11.60 12.15 -16.53
N TYR A 359 10.70 12.18 -15.55
CA TYR A 359 9.31 12.56 -15.70
C TYR A 359 9.05 13.74 -14.77
N THR A 360 8.32 14.74 -15.25
CA THR A 360 8.05 15.95 -14.47
C THR A 360 6.71 16.54 -14.85
N THR A 361 6.06 17.21 -13.91
CA THR A 361 4.86 18.00 -14.18
C THR A 361 5.18 19.46 -14.53
N ALA A 362 6.45 19.87 -14.45
CA ALA A 362 6.93 21.20 -14.81
C ALA A 362 6.83 21.46 -16.33
N VAL A 363 7.16 22.68 -16.78
CA VAL A 363 7.10 23.02 -18.22
C VAL A 363 8.36 22.56 -18.97
N LEU A 364 9.52 22.60 -18.31
CA LEU A 364 10.78 22.16 -18.89
C LEU A 364 10.98 20.66 -18.62
N ASN A 365 11.63 19.96 -19.56
CA ASN A 365 11.90 18.52 -19.51
C ASN A 365 10.66 17.60 -19.41
N ASN A 366 9.45 18.10 -19.68
CA ASN A 366 8.21 17.33 -19.61
C ASN A 366 7.97 16.43 -20.85
N ASN A 367 9.03 15.82 -21.40
CA ASN A 367 8.97 14.86 -22.50
C ASN A 367 8.08 15.25 -23.72
N GLY A 368 7.96 16.56 -23.99
CA GLY A 368 7.15 17.10 -25.10
C GLY A 368 5.69 17.39 -24.77
N ASN A 369 5.24 17.18 -23.53
CA ASN A 369 3.96 17.66 -23.05
C ASN A 369 4.00 19.19 -22.86
N VAL A 370 3.03 19.89 -23.45
CA VAL A 370 2.98 21.36 -23.47
C VAL A 370 2.22 21.96 -22.29
N ASP A 371 1.40 21.16 -21.60
CA ASP A 371 0.56 21.60 -20.50
C ASP A 371 1.17 21.12 -19.17
N PRO A 372 1.89 21.98 -18.43
CA PRO A 372 2.41 21.63 -17.11
C PRO A 372 1.28 21.48 -16.10
N ASP A 373 1.46 20.56 -15.15
CA ASP A 373 0.53 20.36 -14.04
C ASP A 373 1.19 20.80 -12.72
N TYR A 374 0.58 21.76 -12.03
CA TYR A 374 1.18 22.37 -10.84
C TYR A 374 0.13 22.84 -9.85
N VAL A 375 0.57 22.97 -8.60
CA VAL A 375 -0.20 23.62 -7.53
C VAL A 375 0.33 25.04 -7.35
N VAL A 376 -0.57 26.02 -7.34
CA VAL A 376 -0.24 27.40 -6.94
C VAL A 376 -0.20 27.45 -5.42
N LEU A 377 1.00 27.47 -4.84
CA LEU A 377 1.18 27.57 -3.40
C LEU A 377 1.48 29.03 -3.04
N LYS A 378 0.59 29.65 -2.27
CA LYS A 378 0.78 31.00 -1.75
C LYS A 378 1.41 30.93 -0.36
N VAL A 379 2.71 31.18 -0.30
CA VAL A 379 3.48 31.25 0.94
C VAL A 379 3.28 32.64 1.55
N LEU A 380 2.55 32.66 2.67
CA LEU A 380 2.25 33.83 3.47
C LEU A 380 3.37 34.08 4.48
N ASP A 381 3.69 35.34 4.73
CA ASP A 381 4.65 35.72 5.77
C ASP A 381 4.21 35.17 7.13
N LYS A 382 5.18 34.76 7.96
CA LYS A 382 4.90 34.31 9.32
C LYS A 382 4.09 35.38 10.04
N ARG A 383 3.01 34.94 10.69
CA ARG A 383 2.17 35.87 11.43
C ARG A 383 2.91 36.41 12.65
N VAL A 384 3.11 37.73 12.69
CA VAL A 384 3.72 38.42 13.82
C VAL A 384 2.64 38.98 14.73
N PHE A 385 2.60 38.51 15.96
CA PHE A 385 1.68 38.98 16.99
C PHE A 385 2.31 40.10 17.82
N THR A 386 1.46 40.98 18.34
CA THR A 386 1.82 42.03 19.28
C THR A 386 1.02 41.88 20.56
N LEU A 387 1.36 42.64 21.61
CA LEU A 387 0.58 42.64 22.85
C LEU A 387 -0.88 43.08 22.65
N GLN A 388 -1.20 43.82 21.58
CA GLN A 388 -2.60 44.18 21.25
C GLN A 388 -3.41 42.97 20.79
N ASP A 389 -2.74 41.93 20.28
CA ASP A 389 -3.34 40.69 19.86
C ASP A 389 -3.56 39.73 21.04
N ILE A 390 -3.14 40.10 22.26
CA ILE A 390 -3.24 39.28 23.46
C ILE A 390 -4.26 39.90 24.42
N ARG A 391 -5.21 39.08 24.85
CA ARG A 391 -6.18 39.40 25.90
C ARG A 391 -5.70 38.80 27.22
N ILE A 392 -5.63 39.63 28.26
CA ILE A 392 -5.27 39.21 29.61
C ILE A 392 -6.40 39.60 30.56
N ASN A 393 -7.11 38.60 31.06
CA ASN A 393 -8.15 38.77 32.07
C ASN A 393 -7.62 38.34 33.44
N THR A 394 -8.09 38.98 34.51
CA THR A 394 -7.64 38.64 35.86
C THR A 394 -8.80 38.29 36.79
N ILE A 395 -8.55 37.32 37.68
CA ILE A 395 -9.43 37.02 38.82
C ILE A 395 -8.61 37.19 40.10
N GLU A 396 -9.14 37.98 41.03
CA GLU A 396 -8.55 38.22 42.34
C GLU A 396 -9.32 37.45 43.43
N LEU A 397 -8.61 36.66 44.24
CA LEU A 397 -9.18 35.88 45.34
C LEU A 397 -8.44 36.14 46.65
N VAL A 398 -9.08 36.87 47.57
CA VAL A 398 -8.58 37.07 48.94
C VAL A 398 -8.75 35.79 49.75
N LYS A 399 -7.67 35.30 50.36
CA LYS A 399 -7.73 34.11 51.21
C LYS A 399 -8.07 34.49 52.66
N PRO A 400 -8.97 33.75 53.32
CA PRO A 400 -9.33 34.00 54.71
C PRO A 400 -8.26 33.43 55.66
N ASP A 401 -7.05 33.98 55.61
CA ASP A 401 -5.93 33.59 56.47
C ASP A 401 -5.38 34.77 57.29
N SER A 402 -4.40 34.49 58.15
CA SER A 402 -3.73 35.50 58.99
C SER A 402 -2.64 36.29 58.26
N TYR A 403 -2.40 36.00 56.98
CA TYR A 403 -1.28 36.54 56.21
C TYR A 403 -1.72 37.53 55.13
N ASN A 404 -3.01 37.90 55.10
CA ASN A 404 -3.58 38.77 54.07
C ASN A 404 -3.24 38.27 52.65
N SER A 405 -3.34 36.95 52.45
CA SER A 405 -2.89 36.33 51.21
C SER A 405 -3.86 36.56 50.06
N LEU A 406 -3.30 36.67 48.85
CA LEU A 406 -4.04 36.92 47.62
C LEU A 406 -3.62 35.90 46.57
N LEU A 407 -4.58 35.19 46.00
CA LEU A 407 -4.38 34.42 44.78
C LEU A 407 -4.90 35.27 43.60
N MET A 408 -4.01 35.64 42.69
CA MET A 408 -4.38 36.22 41.41
C MET A 408 -4.27 35.16 40.32
N LYS A 409 -5.25 35.10 39.43
CA LYS A 409 -5.21 34.28 38.23
C LYS A 409 -5.19 35.20 37.02
N TYR A 410 -4.31 34.95 36.07
CA TYR A 410 -4.20 35.64 34.80
C TYR A 410 -4.57 34.64 33.70
N TYR A 411 -5.57 34.96 32.90
CA TYR A 411 -5.99 34.17 31.75
C TYR A 411 -5.52 34.88 30.49
N ILE A 412 -4.52 34.28 29.84
CA ILE A 412 -3.87 34.82 28.64
C ILE A 412 -4.41 34.07 27.43
N ASP A 413 -5.00 34.81 26.51
CA ASP A 413 -5.61 34.29 25.29
C ASP A 413 -5.34 35.24 24.12
N PHE A 414 -5.57 34.78 22.89
CA PHE A 414 -5.63 35.68 21.76
C PHE A 414 -6.86 36.59 21.87
N SER A 415 -6.72 37.85 21.47
CA SER A 415 -7.82 38.80 21.44
C SER A 415 -8.80 38.47 20.31
N ASP A 416 -10.08 38.80 20.49
CA ASP A 416 -11.10 38.52 19.48
C ASP A 416 -10.82 39.22 18.14
N ASN A 417 -10.07 40.33 18.17
CA ASN A 417 -9.70 41.09 16.97
C ASN A 417 -8.49 40.50 16.23
N SER A 418 -7.71 39.64 16.88
CA SER A 418 -6.60 38.97 16.21
C SER A 418 -7.16 37.99 15.16
N GLY A 419 -8.21 37.24 15.46
CA GLY A 419 -8.61 36.10 14.61
C GLY A 419 -7.68 34.88 14.74
N ALA A 420 -6.80 34.87 15.76
CA ALA A 420 -6.10 33.67 16.22
C ALA A 420 -6.90 32.99 17.35
N LYS A 421 -6.67 31.69 17.51
CA LYS A 421 -7.14 30.88 18.64
C LYS A 421 -6.00 30.00 19.11
N ILE A 422 -5.89 29.78 20.41
CA ILE A 422 -4.83 28.92 20.94
C ILE A 422 -5.10 27.48 20.47
N SER A 423 -4.13 26.88 19.78
CA SER A 423 -4.07 25.44 19.51
C SER A 423 -3.23 24.70 20.55
N GLN A 424 -2.12 25.32 20.95
CA GLN A 424 -1.10 24.72 21.80
C GLN A 424 -0.40 25.79 22.63
N VAL A 425 0.11 25.37 23.80
CA VAL A 425 0.93 26.19 24.68
C VAL A 425 2.23 25.46 25.00
N GLU A 426 3.34 26.20 24.98
CA GLU A 426 4.64 25.77 25.48
C GLU A 426 5.05 26.70 26.64
N ASN A 427 5.41 26.17 27.81
CA ASN A 427 5.77 26.97 28.97
C ASN A 427 7.01 26.39 29.68
N THR A 428 7.82 27.26 30.28
CA THR A 428 8.91 26.87 31.18
C THR A 428 8.38 26.63 32.61
N ASP A 429 8.72 25.50 33.21
CA ASP A 429 8.26 25.14 34.57
C ASP A 429 8.73 26.12 35.66
N ASP A 430 7.85 26.32 36.66
CA ASP A 430 8.05 26.89 38.00
C ASP A 430 9.21 27.90 38.21
N ASN A 431 8.94 29.19 37.95
CA ASN A 431 9.84 30.28 38.31
C ASN A 431 9.41 31.00 39.61
N TRP A 432 10.41 31.44 40.39
CA TRP A 432 10.22 32.15 41.67
C TRP A 432 10.57 33.62 41.55
N PHE A 433 9.96 34.45 42.40
CA PHE A 433 10.28 35.87 42.48
C PHE A 433 10.08 36.46 43.89
N HIS A 434 10.90 37.43 44.31
CA HIS A 434 10.77 38.09 45.62
C HIS A 434 10.91 39.61 45.52
N TYR A 435 10.06 40.37 46.22
CA TYR A 435 10.13 41.83 46.29
C TYR A 435 10.22 42.33 47.74
N LYS A 436 11.18 43.22 48.03
CA LYS A 436 11.43 43.76 49.38
C LYS A 436 11.00 45.22 49.49
N GLN A 437 10.14 45.53 50.48
CA GLN A 437 9.84 46.91 50.90
C GLN A 437 10.22 47.09 52.38
N LYS A 438 10.70 48.29 52.77
CA LYS A 438 11.19 48.58 54.14
C LYS A 438 10.19 48.14 55.23
N GLY A 439 10.53 47.05 55.93
CA GLY A 439 9.90 46.64 57.19
C GLY A 439 8.93 45.44 57.14
N ASN A 440 8.53 44.94 55.96
CA ASN A 440 7.67 43.75 55.83
C ASN A 440 8.07 42.93 54.57
N TYR A 441 7.93 41.60 54.62
CA TYR A 441 8.19 40.73 53.47
C TYR A 441 6.91 40.45 52.70
N LYS A 442 7.02 40.52 51.38
CA LYS A 442 6.01 40.06 50.45
C LYS A 442 6.65 38.98 49.59
N ALA A 443 6.09 37.79 49.62
CA ALA A 443 6.51 36.72 48.73
C ALA A 443 5.39 36.48 47.75
N PHE A 444 5.75 36.34 46.48
CA PHE A 444 4.84 35.91 45.45
C PHE A 444 5.50 34.81 44.62
N ALA A 445 4.74 33.79 44.26
CA ALA A 445 5.24 32.73 43.40
C ALA A 445 4.23 32.51 42.28
N THR A 446 4.72 32.04 41.13
CA THR A 446 3.89 31.83 39.94
C THR A 446 3.82 30.36 39.56
N THR A 447 2.73 29.90 38.96
CA THR A 447 2.60 28.56 38.39
C THR A 447 1.61 28.54 37.23
N THR A 448 1.63 27.48 36.43
CA THR A 448 0.78 27.29 35.25
C THR A 448 0.46 25.80 35.08
N ASP A 449 -0.64 25.52 34.41
CA ASP A 449 -0.77 24.31 33.61
C ASP A 449 -0.97 24.74 32.15
N SER A 450 -0.84 23.81 31.20
CA SER A 450 -0.93 24.13 29.76
C SER A 450 -2.35 24.01 29.19
N ALA A 451 -3.37 23.73 30.00
CA ALA A 451 -4.73 23.57 29.51
C ALA A 451 -5.39 24.95 29.31
N VAL A 452 -6.10 25.09 28.18
CA VAL A 452 -6.63 26.38 27.71
C VAL A 452 -8.14 26.40 27.54
N GLU A 453 -8.79 25.24 27.60
CA GLU A 453 -10.25 25.15 27.57
C GLU A 453 -10.84 25.52 28.94
N ALA A 454 -12.00 26.18 28.94
CA ALA A 454 -12.68 26.54 30.17
C ALA A 454 -13.35 25.31 30.83
N ASP A 455 -13.11 25.11 32.12
CA ASP A 455 -13.77 24.10 32.94
C ASP A 455 -14.00 24.66 34.36
N SER A 456 -15.18 25.24 34.56
CA SER A 456 -15.58 25.83 35.86
C SER A 456 -15.59 24.85 37.04
N GLY A 457 -15.51 23.54 36.79
CA GLY A 457 -15.45 22.50 37.82
C GLY A 457 -14.04 22.00 38.12
N ALA A 458 -13.05 22.34 37.29
CA ALA A 458 -11.68 21.88 37.46
C ALA A 458 -11.06 22.48 38.72
N LEU A 459 -10.50 21.64 39.58
CA LEU A 459 -9.70 22.07 40.72
C LEU A 459 -8.23 21.88 40.39
N PHE A 460 -7.44 22.93 40.60
CA PHE A 460 -5.99 22.88 40.50
C PHE A 460 -5.37 23.12 41.88
N THR A 461 -4.30 22.40 42.17
CA THR A 461 -3.53 22.55 43.40
C THR A 461 -2.11 22.91 43.06
N ALA A 462 -1.73 24.11 43.46
CA ALA A 462 -0.40 24.67 43.28
C ALA A 462 0.37 24.64 44.60
N VAL A 463 1.67 24.37 44.54
CA VAL A 463 2.57 24.51 45.69
C VAL A 463 3.45 25.73 45.47
N PHE A 464 3.11 26.82 46.15
CA PHE A 464 3.86 28.07 46.07
C PHE A 464 5.04 28.04 47.04
N GLY A 465 6.26 28.03 46.52
CA GLY A 465 7.47 28.23 47.31
C GLY A 465 7.56 29.67 47.81
N ILE A 466 7.46 29.87 49.12
CA ILE A 466 7.53 31.19 49.75
C ILE A 466 8.97 31.50 50.20
N THR A 467 9.65 30.50 50.76
CA THR A 467 11.10 30.50 51.06
C THR A 467 11.64 29.08 50.87
N ASN A 468 12.97 28.88 50.93
CA ASN A 468 13.59 27.56 50.84
C ASN A 468 13.02 26.51 51.82
N ASN A 469 12.45 26.95 52.94
CA ASN A 469 11.90 26.07 53.98
C ASN A 469 10.40 26.28 54.22
N TRP A 470 9.73 27.07 53.38
CA TRP A 470 8.30 27.36 53.54
C TRP A 470 7.59 27.35 52.19
N THR A 471 6.64 26.44 52.05
CA THR A 471 5.72 26.37 50.92
C THR A 471 4.29 26.59 51.41
N ILE A 472 3.43 27.05 50.51
CA ILE A 472 1.98 27.13 50.73
C ILE A 472 1.31 26.38 49.59
N THR A 473 0.56 25.34 49.96
CA THR A 473 -0.30 24.62 49.02
C THR A 473 -1.64 25.34 48.92
N VAL A 474 -2.02 25.71 47.70
CA VAL A 474 -3.28 26.41 47.42
C VAL A 474 -4.08 25.60 46.42
N THR A 475 -5.28 25.22 46.82
CA THR A 475 -6.28 24.65 45.91
C THR A 475 -7.33 25.72 45.60
N SER A 476 -7.69 25.85 44.32
CA SER A 476 -8.76 26.72 43.84
C SER A 476 -9.38 26.12 42.58
N THR A 477 -10.54 26.64 42.16
CA THR A 477 -11.00 26.43 40.78
C THR A 477 -9.91 26.85 39.80
N ASN A 478 -9.87 26.23 38.64
CA ASN A 478 -8.97 26.57 37.55
C ASN A 478 -9.76 26.55 36.24
N HIS A 479 -9.18 27.08 35.16
CA HIS A 479 -9.91 27.16 33.88
C HIS A 479 -11.26 27.88 34.00
N ASP A 480 -11.36 28.92 34.85
CA ASP A 480 -12.60 29.69 35.02
C ASP A 480 -13.03 30.40 33.72
N MET A 481 -12.10 30.56 32.76
CA MET A 481 -12.33 31.04 31.39
C MET A 481 -11.26 30.47 30.44
N PRO A 482 -11.45 30.58 29.10
CA PRO A 482 -10.46 30.12 28.13
C PRO A 482 -9.13 30.87 28.22
N GLY A 483 -8.06 30.21 27.82
CA GLY A 483 -6.69 30.73 27.78
C GLY A 483 -5.76 30.08 28.78
N LEU A 484 -4.45 30.32 28.59
CA LEU A 484 -3.41 29.89 29.51
C LEU A 484 -3.61 30.55 30.88
N CYS A 485 -3.65 29.76 31.93
CA CYS A 485 -3.86 30.28 33.29
C CYS A 485 -2.54 30.37 34.07
N LEU A 486 -2.06 31.59 34.32
CA LEU A 486 -0.97 31.83 35.25
C LEU A 486 -1.53 32.22 36.62
N TRP A 487 -1.13 31.49 37.66
CA TRP A 487 -1.47 31.84 39.03
C TRP A 487 -0.31 32.60 39.65
N THR A 488 -0.63 33.62 40.46
CA THR A 488 0.34 34.23 41.37
C THR A 488 -0.23 34.23 42.78
N TYR A 489 0.59 33.88 43.76
CA TYR A 489 0.16 33.82 45.14
C TYR A 489 0.97 34.74 46.03
N ARG A 490 0.36 35.82 46.50
CA ARG A 490 0.99 36.81 47.38
C ARG A 490 0.68 36.52 48.84
N VAL A 491 1.69 36.60 49.72
CA VAL A 491 1.52 36.59 51.18
C VAL A 491 2.17 37.79 51.85
N TRP A 492 1.56 38.30 52.91
CA TRP A 492 2.15 39.33 53.76
C TRP A 492 2.57 38.70 55.10
N HIS A 493 3.87 38.55 55.29
CA HIS A 493 4.43 37.96 56.49
C HIS A 493 5.55 38.84 57.07
N GLY A 494 5.72 38.79 58.40
CA GLY A 494 6.70 39.59 59.14
C GLY A 494 8.17 39.32 58.73
N ALA A 495 9.13 39.83 59.49
CA ALA A 495 10.55 39.77 59.14
C ALA A 495 11.06 38.32 58.90
N LEU A 496 11.31 37.96 57.63
CA LEU A 496 12.01 36.75 57.21
C LEU A 496 13.52 37.03 57.10
N TRP A 497 14.36 36.20 57.71
CA TRP A 497 15.80 36.50 57.87
C TRP A 497 16.70 35.98 56.73
N SER A 498 16.16 35.21 55.77
CA SER A 498 16.88 34.71 54.60
C SER A 498 15.97 34.61 53.37
N PHE A 499 16.38 35.21 52.24
CA PHE A 499 15.67 35.12 50.95
C PHE A 499 16.67 35.11 49.78
N TYR A 500 16.26 34.55 48.65
CA TYR A 500 16.93 34.65 47.36
C TYR A 500 16.12 35.65 46.51
N GLU A 501 16.78 36.59 45.83
CA GLU A 501 16.14 37.35 44.75
C GLU A 501 16.32 36.53 43.48
N TRP A 502 15.21 36.02 42.94
CA TRP A 502 15.15 35.48 41.59
C TRP A 502 14.28 36.45 40.79
N ASN A 503 14.83 37.00 39.71
CA ASN A 503 14.16 38.01 38.89
C ASN A 503 14.30 37.68 37.41
N GLU A 504 14.24 36.39 37.09
CA GLU A 504 14.35 35.91 35.72
C GLU A 504 12.95 35.88 35.10
N PRO A 505 12.77 36.43 33.91
CA PRO A 505 11.49 36.37 33.21
C PRO A 505 10.96 34.95 33.06
N LEU A 506 9.65 34.79 33.21
CA LEU A 506 8.94 33.59 32.76
C LEU A 506 8.65 33.74 31.27
N PHE A 507 8.85 32.66 30.51
CA PHE A 507 8.50 32.64 29.09
C PHE A 507 7.49 31.54 28.81
N PHE A 508 6.50 31.87 28.00
CA PHE A 508 5.66 30.88 27.35
C PHE A 508 5.42 31.27 25.91
N LYS A 509 5.00 30.30 25.10
CA LYS A 509 4.54 30.50 23.74
C LYS A 509 3.10 30.06 23.61
N LEU A 510 2.32 30.86 22.89
CA LEU A 510 1.01 30.47 22.39
C LEU A 510 1.14 30.21 20.90
N TYR A 511 0.62 29.08 20.44
CA TYR A 511 0.52 28.75 19.02
C TYR A 511 -0.91 29.00 18.54
N ASP A 512 -1.06 29.62 17.37
CA ASP A 512 -2.36 29.76 16.71
C ASP A 512 -2.76 28.49 15.96
N GLN A 513 -3.99 28.44 15.45
CA GLN A 513 -4.52 27.29 14.71
C GLN A 513 -3.74 26.93 13.43
N TYR A 514 -2.77 27.74 13.03
CA TYR A 514 -1.89 27.52 11.89
C TYR A 514 -0.43 27.30 12.31
N GLY A 515 -0.15 27.17 13.60
CA GLY A 515 1.20 26.95 14.13
C GLY A 515 2.07 28.20 14.19
N ASN A 516 1.52 29.41 14.01
CA ASN A 516 2.27 30.62 14.27
C ASN A 516 2.37 30.84 15.78
N ASP A 517 3.58 31.01 16.28
CA ASP A 517 3.82 31.24 17.71
C ASP A 517 3.95 32.73 18.06
N VAL A 518 3.57 33.05 19.29
CA VAL A 518 3.92 34.29 19.97
C VAL A 518 4.60 33.94 21.28
N LYS A 519 5.84 34.41 21.45
CA LYS A 519 6.57 34.28 22.71
C LYS A 519 6.24 35.46 23.61
N ILE A 520 5.82 35.17 24.83
CA ILE A 520 5.46 36.17 25.82
C ILE A 520 6.41 36.05 27.00
N GLU A 521 7.08 37.15 27.30
CA GLU A 521 7.85 37.39 28.50
C GLU A 521 6.96 37.92 29.60
N VAL A 522 7.10 37.36 30.80
CA VAL A 522 6.42 37.82 31.99
C VAL A 522 7.42 38.13 33.07
N ILE A 523 7.41 39.38 33.50
CA ILE A 523 8.18 39.86 34.65
C ILE A 523 7.22 40.39 35.71
N ALA A 524 7.66 40.34 36.96
CA ALA A 524 6.93 41.00 38.02
C ALA A 524 7.39 42.44 38.20
N LEU A 525 6.46 43.38 38.10
CA LEU A 525 6.74 44.80 38.34
C LEU A 525 6.78 45.14 39.83
N ASN A 526 5.93 44.49 40.61
CA ASN A 526 5.81 44.65 42.05
C ASN A 526 5.16 43.41 42.67
N ASP A 527 4.81 43.48 43.95
CA ASP A 527 4.24 42.36 44.71
C ASP A 527 2.86 41.87 44.27
N ALA A 528 2.21 42.50 43.29
CA ALA A 528 0.85 42.20 42.87
C ALA A 528 0.62 42.21 41.35
N VAL A 529 1.55 42.76 40.56
CA VAL A 529 1.34 43.03 39.13
C VAL A 529 2.41 42.35 38.30
N LEU A 530 1.95 41.47 37.42
CA LEU A 530 2.74 40.95 36.30
C LEU A 530 2.69 41.95 35.13
N GLN A 531 3.83 42.14 34.48
CA GLN A 531 3.95 42.80 33.20
C GLN A 531 4.22 41.74 32.14
N PHE A 532 3.50 41.87 31.04
CA PHE A 532 3.57 40.97 29.90
C PHE A 532 4.12 41.73 28.71
N GLU A 533 5.12 41.17 28.05
CA GLU A 533 5.71 41.71 26.84
C GLU A 533 5.81 40.60 25.79
N VAL A 534 5.54 40.93 24.53
CA VAL A 534 5.80 40.02 23.41
C VAL A 534 7.27 40.20 23.03
N VAL A 535 8.01 39.09 22.91
CA VAL A 535 9.48 39.08 22.73
C VAL A 535 9.96 38.31 21.51
#